data_AF-A0A942K7F4-F1
#
_entry.id   AF-A0A942K7F4-F1
#
_cell.length_a   1.000
_cell.length_b   1.000
_cell.length_c   1.000
_cell.angle_alpha   90.00
_cell.angle_beta   90.00
_cell.angle_gamma   90.00
#
_symmetry.space_group_name_H-M   'P 1'
#
loop_
_entity.id
_entity.type
_entity.pdbx_description
1 polymer ?
#
loop_
_entity_poly.entity_id
_entity_poly.type
_entity_poly.pdbx_seq_one_letter_code
_entity_poly.pdbx_strand_id
1 'polypeptide(L)'
;MKKNEIVVGGIYTNKKGAVRKVIGMGPEFKLYEGQEDEECLQYELLKGKKYPYSKGTSESGNQINNCTVTAFASWAKERTDLKQPV
;
A
#
# COMPACT_ATOMS: atom_id res chain seq x y z
N MET A 1 3.44 -7.09 9.80
CA MET A 1 4.32 -7.62 8.74
C MET A 1 5.70 -7.01 8.92
N LYS A 2 6.78 -7.69 8.54
CA LYS A 2 8.12 -7.06 8.53
C LYS A 2 8.26 -6.19 7.29
N LYS A 3 9.04 -5.10 7.37
CA LYS A 3 9.22 -4.15 6.24
C LYS A 3 9.74 -4.85 4.98
N ASN A 4 10.73 -5.72 5.14
CA ASN A 4 11.39 -6.47 4.06
C ASN A 4 10.51 -7.55 3.40
N GLU A 5 9.33 -7.84 3.94
CA GLU A 5 8.35 -8.74 3.33
C GLU A 5 7.42 -8.01 2.35
N ILE A 6 7.42 -6.67 2.40
CA ILE A 6 6.62 -5.83 1.52
C ILE A 6 7.39 -5.60 0.22
N VAL A 7 6.79 -6.01 -0.88
CA VAL A 7 7.33 -5.85 -2.24
C VAL A 7 6.33 -5.16 -3.16
N VAL A 8 6.84 -4.45 -4.16
CA VAL A 8 6.06 -3.92 -5.28
C VAL A 8 5.34 -5.07 -6.00
N GLY A 9 4.09 -4.85 -6.40
CA GLY A 9 3.21 -5.85 -6.99
C GLY A 9 2.48 -6.73 -5.97
N GLY A 10 2.95 -6.80 -4.72
CA GLY A 10 2.31 -7.61 -3.68
C GLY A 10 0.95 -7.08 -3.25
N ILE A 11 0.04 -8.00 -2.89
CA ILE A 11 -1.32 -7.69 -2.45
C ILE A 11 -1.46 -8.08 -0.98
N TYR A 12 -1.90 -7.13 -0.16
CA TYR A 12 -1.91 -7.26 1.29
C TYR A 12 -3.29 -6.94 1.86
N THR A 13 -3.63 -7.61 2.95
CA THR A 13 -4.86 -7.35 3.72
C THR A 13 -4.55 -7.09 5.19
N ASN A 14 -5.42 -6.29 5.82
CA ASN A 14 -5.44 -6.12 7.27
C ASN A 14 -6.34 -7.13 8.01
N LYS A 15 -6.89 -8.14 7.31
CA LYS A 15 -7.89 -9.12 7.82
C LYS A 15 -9.19 -8.49 8.33
N LYS A 16 -9.43 -7.21 8.04
CA LYS A 16 -10.67 -6.47 8.37
C LYS A 16 -11.39 -5.99 7.10
N GLY A 17 -11.25 -6.75 6.02
CA GLY A 17 -11.94 -6.50 4.75
C GLY A 17 -11.29 -5.46 3.83
N ALA A 18 -10.19 -4.81 4.22
CA ALA A 18 -9.45 -3.92 3.35
C ALA A 18 -8.29 -4.64 2.64
N VAL A 19 -8.06 -4.30 1.38
CA VAL A 19 -7.04 -4.89 0.50
C VAL A 19 -6.32 -3.78 -0.24
N ARG A 20 -4.98 -3.83 -0.23
CA ARG A 20 -4.10 -2.87 -0.89
C ARG A 20 -3.06 -3.60 -1.72
N LYS A 21 -2.81 -3.12 -2.93
CA LYS A 21 -1.71 -3.58 -3.79
C LYS A 21 -0.61 -2.53 -3.77
N VAL A 22 0.63 -2.92 -3.49
CA VAL A 22 1.76 -1.99 -3.59
C VAL A 22 2.11 -1.81 -5.06
N ILE A 23 2.17 -0.58 -5.54
CA ILE A 23 2.44 -0.25 -6.95
C ILE A 23 3.76 0.51 -7.16
N GLY A 24 4.34 1.05 -6.08
CA GLY A 24 5.66 1.68 -6.12
C GLY A 24 6.27 1.80 -4.72
N MET A 25 7.59 1.92 -4.64
CA MET A 25 8.36 2.16 -3.42
C MET A 25 9.51 3.11 -3.72
N GLY A 26 9.77 4.05 -2.81
CA GLY A 26 10.81 5.06 -2.98
C GLY A 26 10.48 6.41 -2.35
N PRO A 27 11.50 7.29 -2.24
CA PRO A 27 11.39 8.62 -1.64
C PRO A 27 10.45 9.57 -2.41
N GLU A 28 10.17 9.30 -3.68
CA GLU A 28 9.22 10.04 -4.49
C GLU A 28 7.77 9.90 -3.99
N PHE A 29 7.49 8.87 -3.18
CA PHE A 29 6.16 8.62 -2.62
C PHE A 29 5.96 9.24 -1.23
N LYS A 30 6.70 10.29 -0.87
CA LYS A 30 6.46 11.05 0.37
C LYS A 30 5.01 11.53 0.48
N LEU A 31 4.49 11.63 1.71
CA LEU A 31 3.12 12.09 1.93
C LEU A 31 3.01 13.62 1.72
N TYR A 32 4.02 14.35 2.20
CA TYR A 32 4.14 15.81 2.16
C TYR A 32 5.60 16.24 1.99
N GLU A 33 5.80 17.48 1.53
CA GLU A 33 7.12 18.11 1.38
C GLU A 33 7.73 18.34 2.77
N GLY A 34 8.98 17.90 2.97
CA GLY A 34 9.67 17.97 4.26
C GLY A 34 9.57 16.72 5.14
N GLN A 35 8.95 15.63 4.66
CA GLN A 35 9.04 14.34 5.33
C GLN A 35 10.48 13.77 5.26
N GLU A 36 11.06 13.51 6.43
CA GLU A 36 12.42 12.93 6.56
C GLU A 36 12.45 11.43 6.22
N ASP A 37 11.40 10.67 6.55
CA ASP A 37 11.32 9.24 6.25
C ASP A 37 11.19 9.02 4.73
N GLU A 38 12.26 8.49 4.14
CA GLU A 38 12.39 8.20 2.72
C GLU A 38 11.89 6.80 2.35
N GLU A 39 11.65 5.94 3.35
CA GLU A 39 11.06 4.62 3.14
C GLU A 39 9.54 4.77 2.95
N CYS A 40 9.16 5.29 1.79
CA CYS A 40 7.77 5.46 1.38
C CYS A 40 7.36 4.46 0.31
N LEU A 41 6.04 4.25 0.20
CA LEU A 41 5.44 3.45 -0.84
C LEU A 41 4.14 4.06 -1.33
N GLN A 42 3.76 3.66 -2.53
CA GLN A 42 2.48 3.95 -3.13
C GLN A 42 1.69 2.67 -3.27
N TYR A 43 0.39 2.74 -2.94
CA TYR A 43 -0.51 1.61 -3.05
C TYR A 43 -1.83 1.97 -3.72
N GLU A 44 -2.39 0.99 -4.38
CA GLU A 44 -3.74 0.97 -4.93
C GLU A 44 -4.70 0.32 -3.92
N LEU A 45 -5.81 0.99 -3.60
CA LEU A 45 -6.86 0.47 -2.72
C LEU A 45 -7.84 -0.41 -3.51
N LEU A 46 -7.60 -1.72 -3.52
CA LEU A 46 -8.46 -2.70 -4.20
C LEU A 46 -9.79 -2.93 -3.48
N LYS A 47 -9.81 -2.83 -2.14
CA LYS A 47 -11.02 -2.99 -1.32
C LYS A 47 -10.90 -2.20 -0.04
N GLY A 48 -11.99 -1.57 0.40
CA GLY A 48 -12.09 -0.90 1.69
C GLY A 48 -12.68 0.51 1.59
N LYS A 49 -12.60 1.25 2.70
CA LYS A 49 -13.07 2.64 2.75
C LYS A 49 -12.14 3.54 1.94
N LYS A 50 -12.71 4.31 1.00
CA LYS A 50 -12.02 5.38 0.29
C LYS A 50 -11.68 6.52 1.24
N TYR A 51 -10.52 7.14 1.06
CA TYR A 51 -10.07 8.28 1.85
C TYR A 51 -10.30 9.58 1.07
N PRO A 52 -10.66 10.69 1.74
CA PRO A 52 -10.90 11.96 1.06
C PRO A 52 -9.65 12.52 0.36
N TYR A 53 -8.47 12.23 0.90
CA TYR A 53 -7.19 12.64 0.32
C TYR A 53 -6.58 11.45 -0.42
N SER A 54 -6.68 11.48 -1.75
CA SER A 54 -6.04 10.52 -2.65
C SER A 54 -4.93 11.18 -3.45
N LYS A 55 -3.97 10.38 -3.91
CA LYS A 55 -2.94 10.81 -4.87
C LYS A 55 -3.38 10.59 -6.33
N GLY A 56 -4.62 10.18 -6.54
CA GLY A 56 -5.20 9.90 -7.85
C GLY A 56 -5.97 8.60 -7.89
N THR A 57 -6.22 8.13 -9.12
CA THR A 57 -6.96 6.92 -9.42
C THR A 57 -6.14 6.07 -10.39
N SER A 58 -6.09 4.75 -10.19
CA SER A 58 -5.45 3.82 -11.10
C SER A 58 -6.26 3.67 -12.40
N GLU A 59 -5.66 3.05 -13.41
CA GLU A 59 -6.35 2.69 -14.66
C GLU A 59 -7.59 1.80 -14.42
N SER A 60 -7.55 0.99 -13.36
CA SER A 60 -8.67 0.15 -12.92
C SER A 60 -9.72 0.89 -12.09
N GLY A 61 -9.60 2.22 -11.93
CA GLY A 61 -10.57 3.04 -11.20
C GLY A 61 -10.41 3.02 -9.67
N ASN A 62 -9.32 2.44 -9.16
CA ASN A 62 -9.08 2.31 -7.72
C ASN A 62 -8.30 3.51 -7.16
N GLN A 63 -8.57 3.87 -5.91
CA GLN A 63 -7.90 5.01 -5.27
C GLN A 63 -6.42 4.72 -5.02
N ILE A 64 -5.54 5.64 -5.42
CA ILE A 64 -4.10 5.60 -5.15
C ILE A 64 -3.79 6.46 -3.93
N ASN A 65 -2.92 5.95 -3.05
CA ASN A 65 -2.42 6.71 -1.90
C ASN A 65 -0.95 6.36 -1.61
N ASN A 66 -0.30 7.25 -0.87
CA ASN A 66 1.05 7.05 -0.38
C ASN A 66 1.05 6.81 1.13
N CYS A 67 2.03 6.06 1.63
CA CYS A 67 2.34 6.00 3.06
C CYS A 67 3.80 5.58 3.29
N THR A 68 4.28 5.65 4.54
CA THR A 68 5.56 5.04 4.90
C THR A 68 5.46 3.52 4.89
N VAL A 69 6.56 2.84 4.55
CA VAL A 69 6.69 1.39 4.63
C VAL A 69 6.40 0.90 6.05
N THR A 70 6.81 1.66 7.07
CA THR A 70 6.51 1.39 8.49
C THR A 70 5.00 1.35 8.77
N ALA A 71 4.26 2.36 8.30
CA ALA A 71 2.81 2.44 8.48
C ALA A 71 2.10 1.30 7.74
N PHE A 72 2.56 0.99 6.52
CA PHE A 72 2.02 -0.14 5.76
C PHE A 72 2.30 -1.49 6.43
N ALA A 73 3.52 -1.72 6.93
CA ALA A 73 3.92 -2.93 7.65
C ALA A 73 3.09 -3.18 8.92
N SER A 74 2.71 -2.10 9.59
CA SER A 74 1.86 -2.13 10.78
C SER A 74 0.40 -2.47 10.42
N TRP A 75 -0.09 -1.92 9.31
CA TRP A 75 -1.42 -2.18 8.77
C TRP A 75 -1.57 -3.59 8.20
N ALA A 76 -0.59 -4.07 7.43
CA ALA A 76 -0.62 -5.36 6.72
C ALA A 76 -0.47 -6.53 7.70
N LYS A 77 -1.44 -7.45 7.64
CA LYS A 77 -1.47 -8.67 8.47
C LYS A 77 -1.18 -9.92 7.65
N GLU A 78 -1.41 -9.89 6.35
CA GLU A 78 -1.22 -11.03 5.46
C GLU A 78 -0.99 -10.57 4.03
N ARG A 79 -0.19 -11.33 3.29
CA ARG A 79 0.00 -11.20 1.84
C ARG A 79 -0.85 -12.26 1.14
N THR A 80 -1.76 -11.84 0.27
CA THR A 80 -2.82 -12.69 -0.29
C THR A 80 -2.53 -13.20 -1.69
N ASP A 81 -1.60 -12.57 -2.43
CA ASP A 81 -1.16 -13.03 -3.75
C ASP A 81 -0.31 -14.31 -3.70
N LEU A 82 0.23 -14.67 -2.53
CA LEU A 82 0.93 -15.94 -2.30
C LEU A 82 -0.02 -17.14 -2.09
N LYS A 83 -1.33 -16.90 -1.95
CA LYS A 83 -2.35 -17.93 -1.67
C LYS A 83 -3.14 -18.32 -2.92
N GLN A 84 -2.47 -18.58 -4.04
CA GLN A 84 -3.06 -19.40 -5.08
C GLN A 84 -2.61 -20.85 -4.89
N PRO A 85 -3.39 -21.71 -4.21
CA PRO A 85 -3.31 -23.13 -4.48
C PRO A 85 -3.84 -23.37 -5.89
N VAL A 86 -3.07 -24.12 -6.69
CA VAL A 86 -3.47 -24.70 -7.97
C VAL A 86 -4.65 -25.65 -7.75
#